data_AF-A0AAV5Y9Z2-F1
#
_entry.id   AF-A0AAV5Y9Z2-F1
#
_cell.length_a   1.000
_cell.length_b   1.000
_cell.length_c   1.000
_cell.angle_alpha   90.00
_cell.angle_beta   90.00
_cell.angle_gamma   90.00
#
_symmetry.space_group_name_H-M   'P 1'
#
loop_
_entity.id
_entity.type
_entity.pdbx_description
1 polymer ?
#
loop_
_entity_poly.entity_id
_entity_poly.type
_entity_poly.pdbx_seq_one_letter_code
_entity_poly.pdbx_strand_id
1 'polypeptide(L)' 'MGRWLLAACAAAMLAGCVAERWSYTKPGLTPARLDLDLESCRREAHRPHWFALTRSARLDQDVLNQCMERKGYNAQRDE' A
#
# COMPACT_ATOMS: atom_id res chain seq x y z
N MET A 1 40.08 3.88 11.25
CA MET A 1 38.93 2.95 11.30
C MET A 1 37.57 3.66 11.15
N GLY A 2 37.46 4.77 10.38
CA GLY A 2 36.21 5.55 10.29
C GLY A 2 35.45 5.44 8.96
N ARG A 3 36.06 4.82 7.93
CA ARG A 3 35.52 4.84 6.56
C ARG A 3 34.46 3.74 6.29
N TRP A 4 34.51 2.66 7.05
CA TRP A 4 33.55 1.54 6.95
C TRP A 4 32.21 1.83 7.65
N LEU A 5 32.23 2.64 8.72
CA LEU A 5 31.02 3.07 9.45
C LEU A 5 30.13 3.99 8.61
N LEU A 6 30.74 4.89 7.82
CA LEU A 6 30.00 5.78 6.92
C LEU A 6 29.33 5.01 5.77
N ALA A 7 29.98 3.97 5.25
CA ALA A 7 29.41 3.11 4.21
C ALA A 7 28.21 2.29 4.72
N ALA A 8 28.24 1.83 5.97
CA ALA A 8 27.13 1.10 6.58
C ALA A 8 25.88 1.97 6.79
N CYS A 9 26.05 3.22 7.23
CA CYS A 9 24.93 4.16 7.37
C CYS A 9 24.28 4.54 6.03
N ALA A 10 25.07 4.64 4.95
CA ALA A 10 24.54 4.94 3.63
C ALA A 10 23.71 3.78 3.05
N ALA A 11 24.11 2.53 3.31
CA ALA A 11 23.34 1.36 2.88
C ALA A 11 21.99 1.25 3.61
N ALA A 12 21.91 1.65 4.88
CA ALA A 12 20.65 1.65 5.65
C ALA A 12 19.62 2.66 5.14
N MET A 13 20.03 3.74 4.45
CA MET A 13 19.09 4.70 3.85
C MET A 13 18.52 4.24 2.49
N LEU A 14 19.13 3.26 1.83
CA LEU A 14 18.61 2.66 0.59
C LEU A 14 17.61 1.53 0.84
N ALA A 15 17.51 1.03 2.08
CA ALA A 15 16.35 0.25 2.54
C ALA A 15 15.14 1.16 2.81
N GLY A 16 14.94 2.17 1.96
CA GLY A 16 13.80 3.05 1.97
C GLY A 16 12.54 2.24 1.72
N CYS A 17 11.77 2.01 2.78
CA CYS A 17 10.35 1.70 2.79
C CYS A 17 9.88 0.87 1.58
N VAL A 18 10.02 -0.45 1.66
CA VAL A 18 9.04 -1.34 1.03
C VAL A 18 7.71 -1.03 1.70
N ALA A 19 7.00 -0.03 1.18
CA ALA A 19 5.59 0.12 1.46
C ALA A 19 4.94 -1.08 0.80
N GLU A 20 4.39 -2.00 1.60
CA GLU A 20 3.69 -3.18 1.10
C GLU A 20 2.80 -2.78 -0.08
N ARG A 21 3.20 -3.22 -1.27
CA ARG A 21 2.55 -2.82 -2.51
C ARG A 21 1.51 -3.89 -2.78
N TRP A 22 0.26 -3.47 -2.95
CA TRP A 22 -0.83 -4.37 -3.29
C TRP A 22 -1.17 -4.19 -4.76
N SER A 23 -1.15 -5.29 -5.51
CA SER A 23 -1.60 -5.34 -6.89
C SER A 23 -3.03 -5.86 -6.96
N TYR A 24 -3.89 -5.15 -7.68
CA TYR A 24 -5.28 -5.52 -7.88
C TYR A 24 -5.48 -5.88 -9.34
N THR A 25 -5.69 -7.17 -9.62
CA THR A 25 -5.88 -7.67 -10.98
C THR A 25 -7.33 -8.08 -11.19
N LYS A 26 -7.87 -7.75 -12.36
CA LYS A 26 -9.19 -8.22 -12.81
C LYS A 26 -9.19 -8.32 -14.34
N PRO A 27 -9.59 -9.47 -14.92
CA PRO A 27 -9.55 -9.66 -16.36
C PRO A 27 -10.55 -8.73 -17.06
N GLY A 28 -10.13 -8.12 -18.18
CA GLY A 28 -10.98 -7.29 -19.03
C GLY A 28 -11.26 -5.87 -18.52
N LEU A 29 -10.48 -5.37 -17.54
CA LEU A 29 -10.66 -4.03 -16.98
C LEU A 29 -9.58 -3.04 -17.41
N THR A 30 -9.99 -1.79 -17.59
CA THR A 30 -9.07 -0.69 -17.90
C THR A 30 -8.40 -0.18 -16.63
N PRO A 31 -7.15 0.30 -16.72
CA PRO A 31 -6.43 0.86 -15.58
C PRO A 31 -7.16 2.09 -14.99
N ALA A 32 -7.83 2.88 -15.82
CA ALA A 32 -8.63 4.02 -15.35
C ALA A 32 -9.81 3.58 -14.46
N ARG A 33 -10.43 2.44 -14.75
CA ARG A 33 -11.54 1.95 -13.94
C ARG A 33 -11.07 1.34 -12.63
N LEU A 34 -9.91 0.67 -12.64
CA LEU A 34 -9.23 0.24 -11.42
C LEU A 34 -8.97 1.43 -10.49
N ASP A 35 -8.46 2.55 -11.02
CA ASP A 35 -8.17 3.75 -10.22
C ASP A 35 -9.43 4.33 -9.56
N LEU A 36 -10.53 4.45 -10.32
CA LEU A 36 -11.83 4.90 -9.78
C LEU A 36 -12.39 3.98 -8.68
N ASP A 37 -12.29 2.66 -8.89
CA ASP A 37 -12.76 1.68 -7.91
C ASP A 37 -11.87 1.68 -6.65
N LEU A 38 -10.56 1.87 -6.81
CA LEU A 38 -9.61 2.07 -5.71
C LEU A 38 -9.89 3.33 -4.92
N GLU A 39 -10.11 4.47 -5.57
CA GLU A 39 -10.47 5.72 -4.89
C GLU A 39 -11.78 5.57 -4.09
N SER A 40 -12.77 4.89 -4.67
CA SER A 40 -14.03 4.60 -3.98
C SER A 40 -13.81 3.74 -2.74
N CYS A 41 -13.07 2.64 -2.86
CA CYS A 41 -12.80 1.74 -1.74
C CYS A 41 -11.85 2.35 -0.71
N ARG A 42 -10.94 3.23 -1.13
CA ARG A 42 -10.02 3.94 -0.25
C ARG A 42 -10.74 4.90 0.68
N ARG A 43 -11.80 5.56 0.21
CA ARG A 43 -12.66 6.41 1.06
C ARG A 43 -13.37 5.60 2.15
N GLU A 44 -13.84 4.40 1.80
CA GLU A 44 -14.47 3.46 2.75
C GLU A 44 -13.47 2.93 3.79
N ALA A 45 -12.25 2.59 3.33
CA ALA A 45 -11.17 2.08 4.16
C ALA A 45 -10.41 3.15 4.96
N HIS A 46 -10.70 4.43 4.73
CA HIS A 46 -10.09 5.51 5.48
C HIS A 46 -10.74 5.59 6.85
N ARG A 47 -9.99 5.29 7.92
CA ARG A 47 -10.48 5.45 9.30
C ARG A 47 -10.25 6.90 9.77
N PRO A 48 -11.30 7.70 10.03
CA PRO A 48 -11.12 9.05 10.55
C PRO A 48 -10.66 9.13 12.01
N HIS A 49 -10.75 8.05 12.80
CA HIS A 49 -10.82 8.16 14.26
C HIS A 49 -9.56 7.78 15.04
N TRP A 50 -8.51 7.26 14.40
CA TRP A 50 -7.34 6.77 15.15
C TRP A 50 -6.12 7.65 14.92
N PHE A 51 -5.48 8.01 16.03
CA PHE A 51 -4.19 8.69 16.14
C PHE A 51 -3.09 7.89 15.42
N ALA A 52 -3.12 7.87 14.09
CA ALA A 52 -2.20 7.15 13.24
C ALA A 52 -0.87 7.93 13.18
N LEU A 53 0.02 7.64 14.13
CA LEU A 53 1.38 8.15 14.18
C LEU A 53 2.25 7.67 13.00
N THR A 54 1.77 6.71 12.19
CA THR A 54 2.46 6.21 10.99
C THR A 54 1.56 6.35 9.75
N ARG A 55 2.17 6.64 8.59
CA ARG A 55 1.48 6.83 7.30
C ARG A 55 0.67 5.59 6.89
N SER A 56 1.13 4.41 7.31
CA SER A 56 0.52 3.08 7.07
C SER A 56 -0.76 2.84 7.88
N ALA A 57 -0.94 3.51 9.02
CA ALA A 57 -2.09 3.32 9.90
C ALA A 57 -3.34 4.13 9.48
N ARG A 58 -3.27 4.88 8.37
CA ARG A 58 -4.40 5.69 7.86
C ARG A 58 -5.33 4.95 6.91
N LEU A 59 -4.88 3.82 6.37
CA LEU A 59 -5.63 3.02 5.42
C LEU A 59 -5.74 1.62 5.98
N ASP A 60 -6.97 1.22 6.27
CA ASP A 60 -7.25 -0.15 6.70
C ASP A 60 -7.18 -1.06 5.47
N GLN A 61 -6.01 -1.66 5.27
CA GLN A 61 -5.70 -2.44 4.07
C GLN A 61 -6.66 -3.64 3.92
N ASP A 62 -7.11 -4.23 5.03
CA ASP A 62 -8.06 -5.34 5.04
C ASP A 62 -9.44 -4.89 4.55
N VAL A 63 -9.91 -3.71 4.99
CA VAL A 63 -11.17 -3.12 4.52
C VAL A 63 -11.08 -2.74 3.04
N LEU A 64 -9.94 -2.22 2.59
CA LEU A 64 -9.68 -1.93 1.17
C LEU A 64 -9.74 -3.21 0.33
N ASN A 65 -9.01 -4.24 0.74
CA ASN A 65 -8.95 -5.52 0.04
C ASN A 65 -10.33 -6.17 -0.05
N GLN A 66 -11.09 -6.20 1.06
CA GLN A 66 -12.43 -6.74 1.07
C GLN A 66 -13.38 -5.93 0.15
N CYS A 67 -13.23 -4.62 0.07
CA CYS A 67 -14.00 -3.80 -0.88
C CYS A 67 -13.66 -4.13 -2.34
N MET A 68 -12.37 -4.33 -2.65
CA MET A 68 -11.90 -4.69 -3.98
C MET A 68 -12.33 -6.12 -4.37
N GLU A 69 -12.26 -7.08 -3.46
CA GLU A 69 -12.73 -8.46 -3.65
C GLU A 69 -14.24 -8.51 -3.92
N ARG A 70 -15.05 -7.72 -3.21
CA ARG A 70 -16.50 -7.58 -3.50
C ARG A 70 -16.78 -7.05 -4.90
N LYS A 71 -15.87 -6.24 -5.45
CA LYS A 71 -15.93 -5.74 -6.84
C LYS A 71 -15.37 -6.75 -7.86
N GLY A 72 -14.90 -7.91 -7.40
CA GLY A 72 -14.37 -9.01 -8.21
C GLY A 72 -12.88 -8.87 -8.56
N TYR A 73 -12.14 -8.02 -7.86
CA TYR A 73 -10.69 -7.91 -8.02
C TYR A 73 -9.98 -8.97 -7.19
N ASN A 74 -8.86 -9.47 -7.70
CA ASN A 74 -7.95 -10.30 -6.94
C ASN A 74 -6.89 -9.40 -6.29
N ALA A 75 -6.86 -9.35 -4.96
CA ALA A 75 -5.88 -8.60 -4.20
C ALA A 75 -4.64 -9.48 -3.99
N GLN A 76 -3.54 -9.13 -4.64
CA GLN A 76 -2.26 -9.78 -4.47
C GLN A 76 -1.32 -8.83 -3.74
N ARG A 77 -0.57 -9.38 -2.78
CA ARG A 77 0.52 -8.65 -2.14
C ARG A 77 1.74 -8.82 -3.04
N ASP A 78 2.32 -7.72 -3.50
CA ASP A 78 3.61 -7.73 -4.17
C ASP A 78 4.67 -7.90 -3.07
N GLU A 79 5.34 -9.05 -3.05
CA GLU A 79 6.44 -9.39 -2.13
C GLU A 79 7.76 -8.69 -2.52
#